data_AF-A0A537PUL9-F1
#
_entry.id   AF-A0A537PUL9-F1
#
_cell.length_a   1.000
_cell.length_b   1.000
_cell.length_c   1.000
_cell.angle_alpha   90.00
_cell.angle_beta   90.00
_cell.angle_gamma   90.00
#
_symmetry.space_group_name_H-M   'P 1'
#
loop_
_entity.id
_entity.type
_entity.pdbx_description
1 polymer ?
#
loop_
_entity_poly.entity_id
_entity_poly.type
_entity_poly.pdbx_seq_one_letter_code
_entity_poly.pdbx_strand_id
1 'polypeptide(L)'
;MIRLAEGHYPWDLESKPNMMTNANIAKIEEVGTDRVVRLNYARGEQTITIPMSATVVAFDKAPADQLAVGRKVFVVMKKDGSEAAAVVIGAEGVKPPM
;
A
#
# COMPACT_ATOMS: atom_id res chain seq x y z
N MET A 1 -8.41 18.56 1.49
CA MET A 1 -7.48 17.42 1.62
C MET A 1 -8.24 16.19 1.15
N ILE A 2 -7.81 15.55 0.06
CA ILE A 2 -8.50 14.38 -0.52
C ILE A 2 -8.09 13.14 0.28
N ARG A 3 -9.05 12.46 0.91
CA ARG A 3 -8.85 11.22 1.68
C ARG A 3 -9.17 10.02 0.79
N LEU A 4 -8.25 9.67 -0.10
CA LEU A 4 -8.49 8.58 -1.04
C LEU A 4 -8.23 7.25 -0.32
N ALA A 5 -9.28 6.43 -0.16
CA ALA A 5 -9.21 5.08 0.39
C ALA A 5 -8.61 4.96 1.82
N GLU A 6 -8.75 5.99 2.66
CA GLU A 6 -8.35 5.95 4.08
C GLU A 6 -9.22 4.97 4.89
N GLY A 7 -8.59 4.17 5.76
CA GLY A 7 -9.33 3.26 6.63
C GLY A 7 -8.52 2.07 7.13
N HIS A 8 -9.19 1.20 7.89
CA HIS A 8 -8.66 -0.10 8.33
C HIS A 8 -9.38 -1.21 7.58
N TYR A 9 -8.61 -2.06 6.91
CA TYR A 9 -9.12 -3.15 6.08
C TYR A 9 -8.60 -4.48 6.66
N PRO A 10 -9.44 -5.54 6.70
CA PRO A 10 -8.95 -6.89 6.92
C PRO A 10 -7.81 -7.19 5.95
N TRP A 11 -6.78 -7.84 6.45
CA TRP A 11 -5.58 -8.13 5.69
C TRP A 11 -5.28 -9.62 5.74
N ASP A 12 -4.90 -10.19 4.60
CA ASP A 12 -4.74 -11.63 4.41
C ASP A 12 -3.37 -12.02 3.84
N LEU A 13 -2.44 -11.07 3.71
CA LEU A 13 -1.07 -11.34 3.29
C LEU A 13 -0.31 -12.22 4.30
N GLU A 14 -0.66 -12.12 5.58
CA GLU A 14 -0.06 -12.90 6.67
C GLU A 14 -1.04 -13.95 7.18
N SER A 15 -0.52 -15.05 7.73
CA SER A 15 -1.36 -16.16 8.23
C SER A 15 -2.12 -15.83 9.51
N LYS A 16 -1.72 -14.78 10.23
CA LYS A 16 -2.35 -14.35 11.48
C LYS A 16 -3.38 -13.25 11.17
N PRO A 17 -4.50 -13.20 11.91
CA PRO A 17 -5.45 -12.10 11.77
C PRO A 17 -4.75 -10.75 11.94
N ASN A 18 -4.74 -9.95 10.89
CA ASN A 18 -4.15 -8.61 10.89
C ASN A 18 -5.00 -7.64 10.05
N MET A 19 -4.58 -6.38 10.08
CA MET A 19 -5.27 -5.30 9.38
C MET A 19 -4.25 -4.46 8.60
N MET A 20 -4.66 -3.98 7.43
CA MET A 20 -3.96 -2.94 6.69
C MET A 20 -4.62 -1.60 7.01
N THR A 21 -3.78 -0.60 7.29
CA THR A 21 -4.24 0.78 7.53
C THR A 21 -3.77 1.66 6.39
N ASN A 22 -4.71 2.23 5.65
CA ASN A 22 -4.43 3.31 4.71
C ASN A 22 -4.48 4.63 5.46
N ALA A 23 -3.32 5.27 5.59
CA ALA A 23 -3.15 6.54 6.29
C ALA A 23 -2.76 7.67 5.34
N ASN A 24 -2.99 8.91 5.75
CA ASN A 24 -2.49 10.08 5.04
C ASN A 24 -1.18 10.54 5.66
N ILE A 25 -0.23 10.98 4.84
CA ILE A 25 0.96 11.66 5.32
C ILE A 25 0.58 13.07 5.76
N ALA A 26 0.70 13.35 7.06
CA ALA A 26 0.45 14.65 7.65
C ALA A 26 1.70 15.54 7.68
N LYS A 27 2.88 14.94 7.89
CA LYS A 27 4.17 15.63 7.87
C LYS A 27 5.29 14.67 7.51
N ILE A 28 6.32 15.19 6.84
CA ILE A 28 7.61 14.53 6.65
C ILE A 28 8.67 15.46 7.23
N GLU A 29 9.59 14.90 8.01
CA GLU A 29 10.75 15.58 8.57
C GLU A 29 12.00 14.76 8.25
N GLU A 30 13.11 15.44 7.94
CA GLU A 30 14.42 14.80 7.83
C GLU A 30 15.10 14.82 9.20
N VAL A 31 15.57 13.67 9.68
CA VAL A 31 16.23 13.53 10.98
C VAL A 31 17.53 12.76 10.77
N GLY A 32 18.65 13.49 10.77
CA GLY A 32 19.95 12.91 10.39
C GLY A 32 19.92 12.46 8.94
N THR A 33 20.17 11.17 8.70
CA THR A 33 20.01 10.58 7.36
C THR A 33 18.61 10.04 7.12
N ASP A 34 17.78 9.84 8.14
CA ASP A 34 16.49 9.17 8.00
C ASP A 34 15.33 10.16 7.77
N ARG A 35 14.16 9.61 7.40
CA ARG A 35 12.91 10.38 7.30
C ARG A 35 11.96 9.96 8.41
N VAL A 36 11.42 10.93 9.14
CA VAL A 36 10.33 10.69 10.08
C VAL A 36 9.03 11.16 9.44
N VAL A 37 8.07 10.25 9.34
CA VAL A 37 6.77 10.50 8.73
C VAL A 37 5.69 10.42 9.79
N ARG A 38 4.90 11.48 9.87
CA ARG A 38 3.72 11.58 10.72
C ARG A 38 2.50 11.27 9.89
N LEU A 39 1.75 10.25 10.29
CA LEU A 39 0.62 9.68 9.57
C LEU A 39 -0.67 9.95 10.34
N ASN A 40 -1.72 10.38 9.65
CA ASN A 40 -3.04 10.57 10.23
C ASN A 40 -4.06 9.68 9.52
N TYR A 41 -4.92 9.05 10.32
CA TYR A 41 -6.05 8.25 9.84
C TYR A 41 -7.23 8.37 10.82
N ALA A 42 -8.43 7.94 10.40
CA ALA A 42 -9.72 8.27 11.04
C ALA A 42 -9.80 8.03 12.55
N ARG A 43 -8.94 7.18 13.12
CA ARG A 43 -8.92 6.84 14.55
C ARG A 43 -7.57 7.02 15.22
N GLY A 44 -6.59 7.63 14.56
CA GLY A 44 -5.28 7.77 15.18
C GLY A 44 -4.25 8.51 14.34
N GLU A 45 -3.13 8.73 15.01
CA GLU A 45 -1.92 9.27 14.43
C GLU A 45 -0.77 8.32 14.77
N GLN A 46 0.15 8.17 13.84
CA GLN A 46 1.34 7.35 14.04
C GLN A 46 2.57 8.06 13.48
N THR A 47 3.65 8.04 14.24
CA THR A 47 4.96 8.49 13.77
C THR A 47 5.79 7.26 13.40
N ILE A 48 6.34 7.25 12.19
CA ILE A 48 7.17 6.16 11.66
C ILE A 48 8.50 6.74 11.17
N THR A 49 9.60 6.15 11.62
CA THR A 49 10.92 6.41 11.03
C THR A 49 11.11 5.49 9.83
N ILE A 50 11.35 6.08 8.67
CA ILE A 50 11.66 5.42 7.41
C ILE A 50 13.17 5.56 7.17
N PRO A 51 13.94 4.47 7.26
CA PRO A 51 15.36 4.52 6.95
C PRO A 51 15.57 4.82 5.46
N MET A 52 16.72 5.37 5.10
CA MET A 52 17.03 5.64 3.67
C MET A 52 17.14 4.38 2.81
N SER A 53 17.41 3.23 3.42
CA SER A 53 17.40 1.93 2.75
C SER A 53 16.01 1.38 2.47
N ALA A 54 14.94 2.01 2.98
CA ALA A 54 13.58 1.56 2.75
C ALA A 54 13.23 1.68 1.25
N THR A 55 12.74 0.58 0.68
CA THR A 55 12.20 0.59 -0.68
C THR A 55 10.85 1.27 -0.69
N VAL A 56 10.72 2.36 -1.44
CA VAL A 56 9.45 3.05 -1.67
C VAL A 56 8.91 2.58 -3.00
N VAL A 57 7.73 1.94 -2.99
CA VAL A 57 7.01 1.59 -4.21
C VAL A 57 5.96 2.65 -4.51
N ALA A 58 5.71 2.89 -5.80
CA ALA A 58 4.67 3.78 -6.27
C ALA A 58 3.81 3.05 -7.32
N PHE A 59 2.56 3.46 -7.44
CA PHE A 59 1.68 2.98 -8.49
C PHE A 59 1.83 3.82 -9.76
N ASP A 60 1.82 3.14 -10.90
CA ASP A 60 1.67 3.76 -12.20
C ASP A 60 0.56 3.02 -12.98
N LYS A 61 0.00 3.68 -13.99
CA LYS A 61 -0.98 3.08 -14.89
C LYS A 61 -0.28 2.04 -15.76
N ALA A 62 -0.76 0.81 -15.71
CA ALA A 62 -0.32 -0.26 -16.60
C ALA A 62 -1.39 -0.56 -17.66
N PRO A 63 -1.00 -0.83 -18.92
CA PRO A 63 -1.91 -1.40 -19.90
C PRO A 63 -2.32 -2.82 -19.50
N ALA A 64 -3.52 -3.24 -19.92
CA ALA A 64 -4.12 -4.50 -19.49
C ALA A 64 -3.32 -5.75 -19.93
N ASP A 65 -2.56 -5.64 -21.01
CA ASP A 65 -1.69 -6.71 -21.54
C ASP A 65 -0.51 -7.05 -20.61
N GLN A 66 -0.17 -6.19 -19.64
CA GLN A 66 0.79 -6.53 -18.60
C GLN A 66 0.27 -7.58 -17.61
N LEU A 67 -1.05 -7.78 -17.54
CA LEU A 67 -1.65 -8.84 -16.74
C LEU A 67 -1.47 -10.17 -17.47
N ALA A 68 -0.29 -10.75 -17.33
CA ALA A 68 0.13 -11.96 -18.04
C ALA A 68 0.48 -13.10 -17.07
N VAL A 69 0.47 -14.32 -17.60
CA VAL A 69 0.84 -15.54 -16.86
C VAL A 69 2.24 -15.40 -16.26
N GLY A 70 2.39 -15.80 -15.00
CA GLY A 70 3.67 -15.76 -14.28
C GLY A 70 3.94 -14.44 -13.53
N ARG A 71 3.19 -13.37 -13.81
CA ARG A 71 3.30 -12.11 -13.06
C ARG A 71 2.76 -12.25 -11.64
N LYS A 72 3.41 -11.59 -10.67
CA LYS A 72 2.89 -11.45 -9.31
C LYS A 72 1.93 -10.27 -9.27
N VAL A 73 0.77 -10.48 -8.68
CA VAL A 73 -0.29 -9.48 -8.60
C VAL A 73 -0.81 -9.38 -7.17
N PHE A 74 -1.28 -8.18 -6.83
CA PHE A 74 -2.14 -7.92 -5.70
C PHE A 74 -3.52 -7.56 -6.22
N VAL A 75 -4.57 -8.17 -5.66
CA VAL A 75 -5.94 -8.03 -6.16
C VAL A 75 -6.81 -7.46 -5.06
N VAL A 76 -7.41 -6.31 -5.33
CA VAL A 76 -8.43 -5.73 -4.45
C VAL A 76 -9.79 -6.24 -4.91
N MET A 77 -10.36 -7.19 -4.16
CA MET A 77 -11.66 -7.77 -4.47
C MET A 77 -12.82 -6.89 -3.99
N LYS A 78 -13.95 -6.91 -4.70
CA LYS A 78 -15.21 -6.44 -4.12
C LYS A 78 -15.67 -7.44 -3.05
N LYS A 79 -16.13 -6.94 -1.91
CA LYS A 79 -16.43 -7.75 -0.72
C LYS A 79 -17.39 -8.93 -0.99
N ASP A 80 -18.42 -8.70 -1.80
CA ASP A 80 -19.53 -9.65 -1.98
C ASP A 80 -19.65 -10.16 -3.44
N GLY A 81 -18.56 -10.15 -4.21
CA GLY A 81 -18.58 -10.54 -5.62
C GLY A 81 -17.28 -11.16 -6.12
N SER A 82 -17.34 -11.78 -7.30
CA SER A 82 -16.17 -12.36 -7.99
C SER A 82 -15.37 -11.33 -8.80
N GLU A 83 -15.79 -10.06 -8.77
CA GLU A 83 -15.15 -8.97 -9.51
C GLU A 83 -14.04 -8.31 -8.69
N ALA A 84 -12.89 -8.09 -9.33
CA ALA A 84 -11.84 -7.25 -8.79
C ALA A 84 -12.22 -5.76 -8.95
N ALA A 85 -12.04 -4.99 -7.88
CA ALA A 85 -12.11 -3.52 -7.93
C ALA A 85 -10.84 -2.91 -8.54
N ALA A 86 -9.69 -3.54 -8.30
CA ALA A 86 -8.41 -3.16 -8.88
C ALA A 86 -7.44 -4.36 -8.91
N VAL A 87 -6.53 -4.36 -9.88
CA VAL A 87 -5.41 -5.30 -9.96
C VAL A 87 -4.11 -4.50 -10.03
N VAL A 88 -3.23 -4.74 -9.06
CA VAL A 88 -1.89 -4.16 -9.03
C VAL A 88 -0.92 -5.22 -9.52
N ILE A 89 -0.18 -4.89 -10.56
CA ILE A 89 0.79 -5.80 -11.18
C ILE A 89 2.17 -5.40 -10.68
N GLY A 90 2.92 -6.37 -10.15
CA GLY A 90 4.30 -6.13 -9.74
C GLY A 90 5.16 -5.74 -10.94
N ALA A 91 5.86 -4.62 -10.86
CA ALA A 91 6.91 -4.26 -11.82
C ALA A 91 7.99 -5.36 -11.89
N GLU A 92 8.82 -5.37 -12.94
CA GLU A 92 9.80 -6.44 -13.15
C GLU A 92 10.66 -6.69 -11.89
N GLY A 93 10.65 -7.93 -11.40
CA GLY A 93 11.38 -8.34 -10.20
C GLY A 93 10.75 -7.92 -8.86
N VAL A 94 9.69 -7.11 -8.87
CA VAL A 94 9.03 -6.59 -7.67
C VAL A 94 7.76 -7.40 -7.38
N LYS A 95 7.74 -8.12 -6.26
CA LYS A 95 6.48 -8.62 -5.70
C LYS A 95 5.73 -7.42 -5.10
N PRO A 96 4.45 -7.17 -5.46
CA PRO A 96 3.65 -6.15 -4.78
C PRO A 96 3.73 -6.34 -3.26
N PRO A 97 4.00 -5.28 -2.47
CA PRO A 97 4.17 -5.38 -1.02
C PRO A 97 2.83 -5.33 -0.26
N MET A 98 1.74 -5.20 -1.01
CA MET A 98 0.37 -5.33 -0.58
C MET A 98 -0.09 -6.70 -1.08
#